data_AF-A0A0C9UNZ9-F1
#
_entry.id   AF-A0A0C9UNZ9-F1
#
_cell.length_a   1.000
_cell.length_b   1.000
_cell.length_c   1.000
_cell.angle_alpha   90.00
_cell.angle_beta   90.00
_cell.angle_gamma   90.00
#
_symmetry.space_group_name_H-M   'P 1'
#
loop_
_entity.id
_entity.type
_entity.pdbx_description
1 polymer ?
#
loop_
_entity_poly.entity_id
_entity_poly.type
_entity_poly.pdbx_seq_one_letter_code
_entity_poly.pdbx_strand_id
1 'polypeptide(L)' 'MILLQILDEGSLTDSRGRKVDFKNTIICATSNFGSHLPHPSPQTNIVSLRLNEIMERIRDRRMQLDYDNKARE' A
#
# COMPACT_ATOMS: atom_id res chain seq x y z
N MET A 1 -14.60 -20.27 4.13
CA MET A 1 -16.05 -20.01 4.03
C MET A 1 -16.79 -20.08 5.37
N ILE A 2 -16.25 -20.73 6.41
CA ILE A 2 -16.92 -20.90 7.71
C ILE A 2 -17.40 -19.59 8.36
N LEU A 3 -16.64 -18.50 8.23
CA LEU A 3 -16.99 -17.21 8.82
C LEU A 3 -18.20 -16.57 8.13
N LEU A 4 -18.36 -16.75 6.81
CA LEU A 4 -19.57 -16.28 6.12
C LEU A 4 -20.81 -17.01 6.64
N GLN A 5 -20.72 -18.32 6.88
CA GLN A 5 -21.85 -19.07 7.43
C GLN A 5 -22.29 -18.52 8.79
N ILE A 6 -21.34 -18.13 9.64
CA ILE A 6 -21.66 -17.52 10.94
C ILE A 6 -22.32 -16.15 10.77
N LEU A 7 -21.85 -15.33 9.81
CA LEU A 7 -22.38 -13.99 9.58
C LEU A 7 -23.74 -13.99 8.86
N ASP A 8 -24.03 -14.98 8.02
CA ASP A 8 -25.30 -15.10 7.30
C ASP A 8 -26.34 -15.88 8.12
N GLU A 9 -26.03 -17.10 8.57
CA GLU A 9 -26.98 -17.99 9.23
C GLU A 9 -27.07 -17.78 10.75
N GLY A 10 -26.07 -17.13 11.36
CA GLY A 10 -26.00 -16.92 12.80
C GLY A 10 -25.80 -18.21 13.61
N SER A 11 -25.47 -19.34 12.98
CA SER A 11 -25.22 -20.61 13.66
C SER A 11 -24.16 -21.44 12.95
N LEU A 12 -23.47 -22.31 13.69
CA LEU A 12 -22.46 -23.22 13.14
C LEU A 12 -22.54 -24.60 13.78
N THR A 13 -22.37 -25.65 12.99
CA THR A 13 -22.24 -27.03 13.50
C THR A 13 -20.76 -27.38 13.69
N ASP A 14 -20.39 -27.81 14.89
CA ASP A 14 -19.03 -28.28 15.18
C ASP A 14 -18.76 -29.71 14.64
N SER A 15 -17.53 -30.19 14.74
CA SER A 15 -17.14 -31.53 14.27
C SER A 15 -17.75 -32.69 15.05
N ARG A 16 -18.41 -32.41 16.18
CA ARG A 16 -19.13 -33.39 17.01
C ARG A 16 -20.64 -33.34 16.78
N GLY A 17 -21.09 -32.56 15.79
CA GLY A 17 -22.49 -32.42 15.41
C GLY A 17 -23.30 -31.47 16.32
N ARG A 18 -22.64 -30.71 17.20
CA ARG A 18 -23.33 -29.74 18.08
C ARG A 18 -23.59 -28.45 17.32
N LYS A 19 -24.81 -27.94 17.40
CA LYS A 19 -25.20 -26.66 16.82
C LYS A 19 -24.93 -25.53 17.81
N VAL A 20 -24.08 -24.58 17.43
CA VAL A 20 -23.73 -23.39 18.20
C VAL A 20 -24.46 -22.19 17.61
N ASP A 21 -25.13 -21.40 18.44
CA ASP A 21 -25.87 -20.19 18.05
C ASP A 21 -25.03 -18.93 18.36
N PHE A 22 -24.96 -18.03 17.38
CA PHE A 22 -24.23 -16.76 17.44
C PHE A 22 -25.16 -15.54 17.39
N LYS A 23 -26.50 -15.70 17.37
CA LYS A 23 -27.47 -14.59 17.28
C LYS A 23 -27.36 -13.56 18.40
N ASN A 24 -26.93 -13.96 19.59
CA ASN A 24 -26.69 -13.07 20.73
C ASN A 24 -25.19 -12.90 21.04
N THR A 25 -24.34 -12.99 20.01
CA THR A 25 -22.89 -12.84 20.13
C THR A 25 -22.40 -11.68 19.28
N ILE A 26 -21.57 -10.81 19.86
CA ILE A 26 -20.85 -9.78 19.10
C ILE A 26 -19.59 -10.41 18.52
N ILE A 27 -19.49 -10.42 17.20
CA ILE A 27 -18.30 -10.91 16.49
C ILE A 27 -17.36 -9.73 16.24
N CYS A 28 -16.23 -9.69 16.93
CA CYS A 28 -15.17 -8.73 16.70
C CYS A 28 -14.11 -9.32 15.76
N ALA A 29 -14.02 -8.81 14.54
CA ALA A 29 -12.99 -9.17 13.57
C ALA A 29 -12.06 -7.96 13.33
N THR A 30 -10.76 -8.21 13.32
CA THR A 30 -9.74 -7.20 13.02
C THR A 30 -8.85 -7.71 11.90
N SER A 31 -8.46 -6.84 10.98
CA SER A 31 -7.52 -7.16 9.91
C SER A 31 -6.32 -6.24 9.99
N ASN A 32 -5.13 -6.83 9.84
CA ASN A 32 -3.89 -6.07 9.77
C ASN A 32 -3.62 -5.53 8.35
N PHE A 33 -4.57 -5.64 7.41
CA PHE A 33 -4.40 -5.21 6.02
C PHE A 33 -3.97 -3.73 5.87
N GLY A 34 -4.32 -2.87 6.84
CA GLY A 34 -3.91 -1.47 6.86
C GLY A 34 -2.54 -1.19 7.49
N SER A 35 -1.82 -2.19 8.03
CA SER A 35 -0.56 -1.96 8.75
C SER A 35 0.61 -1.54 7.86
N HIS A 36 0.49 -1.74 6.54
CA HIS A 36 1.50 -1.34 5.57
C HIS A 36 1.35 0.09 5.07
N LEU A 37 0.25 0.78 5.40
CA LEU A 37 0.17 2.20 5.09
C LEU A 37 1.25 2.89 5.93
N PRO A 38 2.26 3.50 5.29
CA PRO A 38 3.23 4.29 6.02
C PRO A 38 2.45 5.35 6.77
N HIS A 39 2.69 5.48 8.07
CA HIS A 39 2.19 6.64 8.78
C HIS A 39 2.72 7.86 8.01
N PRO A 40 1.87 8.82 7.60
CA PRO A 40 2.34 10.01 6.95
C PRO A 40 3.18 10.77 7.98
N SER A 41 4.48 10.51 7.97
CA SER A 41 5.44 11.34 8.68
C SER A 41 5.34 12.73 8.04
N PRO A 42 5.34 13.82 8.82
CA PRO A 42 5.31 15.19 8.26
C PRO A 42 6.46 15.52 7.28
N GLN A 43 7.39 14.58 7.08
CA GLN A 43 8.58 14.71 6.25
C GLN A 43 8.50 13.88 4.95
N THR A 44 7.41 13.13 4.72
CA THR A 44 7.27 12.36 3.50
C THR A 44 6.74 13.24 2.36
N ASN A 45 7.55 13.38 1.30
CA ASN A 45 7.45 14.26 0.12
C ASN A 45 8.17 15.58 0.40
N ILE A 46 9.32 15.93 -0.23
CA ILE A 46 9.42 16.31 -1.66
C ILE A 46 10.84 16.10 -2.27
N VAL A 47 11.77 15.42 -1.59
CA VAL A 47 13.20 15.51 -2.01
C VAL A 47 13.65 14.39 -2.96
N SER A 48 13.42 13.11 -2.65
CA SER A 48 14.06 12.01 -3.38
C SER A 48 13.55 11.80 -4.82
N LEU A 49 12.23 11.85 -5.05
CA LEU A 49 11.66 11.69 -6.39
C LEU A 49 11.99 12.88 -7.31
N ARG A 50 12.07 14.10 -6.76
CA ARG A 50 12.48 15.31 -7.49
C ARG A 50 13.96 15.28 -7.88
N LEU A 51 14.83 14.74 -7.03
CA LEU A 51 16.29 14.77 -7.26
C LEU A 51 16.70 13.96 -8.49
N ASN A 52 16.09 12.79 -8.73
CA ASN A 52 16.40 12.00 -9.92
C ASN A 52 16.01 12.73 -11.22
N GLU A 53 14.84 13.38 -11.22
CA GLU A 53 14.37 14.18 -12.36
C GLU A 53 15.28 15.40 -12.61
N ILE A 54 15.71 16.09 -11.55
CA ILE A 54 16.63 17.24 -11.66
C ILE A 54 17.99 16.80 -12.19
N MET A 55 18.52 15.66 -11.72
CA MET A 55 19.81 15.15 -12.17
C MET A 55 19.81 14.73 -13.64
N GLU A 56 18.72 14.13 -14.13
CA GLU A 56 18.55 13.82 -15.56
C GLU A 56 18.57 15.10 -16.40
N ARG A 57 17.78 16.12 -16.01
CA ARG A 57 17.71 17.40 -16.76
C ARG A 57 19.03 18.16 -16.78
N ILE A 58 19.80 18.10 -15.69
CA ILE A 58 21.15 18.70 -15.64
C ILE A 58 22.10 17.94 -16.56
N ARG A 59 22.04 16.61 -16.60
CA ARG A 59 22.88 15.76 -17.48
C ARG A 59 22.58 16.04 -18.96
N ASP A 60 21.31 16.12 -19.34
CA ASP A 60 20.89 16.42 -20.71
C ASP A 60 21.37 17.79 -21.16
N ARG A 61 21.20 18.80 -20.29
CA ARG A 61 21.68 20.16 -20.56
C ARG A 61 23.20 20.22 -20.70
N ARG A 62 23.95 19.43 -19.90
CA ARG A 62 25.41 19.36 -19.99
C ARG A 62 25.85 18.78 -21.34
N MET A 63 25.20 17.71 -21.79
CA MET A 63 25.52 17.08 -23.08
C MET A 63 25.25 18.01 -24.27
N GLN A 64 24.16 18.78 -24.24
CA GLN A 64 23.88 19.79 -25.28
C GLN A 64 24.94 20.87 -25.34
N LEU A 65 25.34 21.41 -24.18
CA LEU A 65 26.39 22.44 -24.12
C LEU A 65 27.73 21.92 -24.64
N ASP A 66 28.09 20.69 -24.32
CA ASP A 66 29.34 20.07 -24.79
C ASP A 66 29.31 19.83 -26.32
N TYR A 67 28.14 19.54 -26.88
CA TYR A 67 27.94 19.45 -28.33
C TYR A 67 28.06 20.82 -29.01
N ASP A 68 27.36 21.83 -28.50
CA ASP A 68 27.36 23.19 -29.06
C ASP A 68 28.74 23.84 -29.01
N ASN A 69 29.54 23.53 -27.98
CA ASN A 69 30.92 24.01 -27.86
C ASN A 69 31.84 23.32 -28.87
N LYS A 70 31.68 22.02 -29.12
CA LYS A 70 32.44 21.30 -30.16
C LYS A 70 32.08 21.73 -31.58
N ALA A 71 30.86 22.19 -31.82
CA ALA A 71 30.43 22.67 -33.13
C ALA A 71 30.97 24.09 -33.47
N ARG A 72 31.56 24.78 -32.49
CA ARG A 72 32.11 26.13 -32.61
C ARG A 72 33.65 26.18 -32.69
N GLU A 73 34.31 25.04 -32.50
CA GLU A 73 35.74 24.82 -32.80
C GLU A 73 35.90 24.27 -34.21
#